data_AF-A0A2K8NU77-F1
#
_entry.id   AF-A0A2K8NU77-F1
#
_cell.length_a   1.000
_cell.length_b   1.000
_cell.length_c   1.000
_cell.angle_alpha   90.00
_cell.angle_beta   90.00
_cell.angle_gamma   90.00
#
_symmetry.space_group_name_H-M   'P 1'
#
loop_
_entity.id
_entity.type
_entity.pdbx_description
1 polymer ?
#
loop_
_entity_poly.entity_id
_entity_poly.type
_entity_poly.pdbx_seq_one_letter_code
_entity_poly.pdbx_strand_id
1 'polypeptide(L)'
;MKNNNPKFYTRLKYLATISSTLLSIWFVLLIIGVFKNSLSWIVLIAIGSAFAFITLISLALYFYLRFKFMHQSQYEHTKKDLLKWSLAMISYSLGWLFAIINLMVILAHDKISILNLKIILIVMGIIMIIFFVLASILEMMSRINEHSFFNQQEYQMLQEQKKRKKKDIISNENLSNETYNHRTKEAEIFLKKNNKNPFTDENNRKEGE
;
A
#
# COMPACT_ATOMS: atom_id res chain seq x y z
N MET A 1 8.58 -17.41 6.87
CA MET A 1 8.22 -15.97 6.92
C MET A 1 7.03 -15.74 6.00
N LYS A 2 5.84 -15.42 6.55
CA LYS A 2 4.67 -15.10 5.72
C LYS A 2 4.89 -13.69 5.16
N ASN A 3 5.04 -13.60 3.85
CA ASN A 3 5.41 -12.38 3.13
C ASN A 3 4.26 -11.36 3.21
N ASN A 4 4.25 -10.55 4.27
CA ASN A 4 3.27 -9.47 4.44
C ASN A 4 3.68 -8.32 3.52
N ASN A 5 3.16 -8.34 2.29
CA ASN A 5 3.44 -7.31 1.29
C ASN A 5 2.97 -5.94 1.81
N PRO A 6 3.86 -4.93 1.96
CA PRO A 6 3.52 -3.61 2.47
C PRO A 6 2.47 -2.89 1.59
N LYS A 7 2.34 -3.26 0.32
CA LYS A 7 1.32 -2.74 -0.60
C LYS A 7 -0.11 -3.14 -0.19
N PHE A 8 -0.28 -4.25 0.52
CA PHE A 8 -1.60 -4.70 0.98
C PHE A 8 -2.14 -3.81 2.11
N TYR A 9 -1.26 -3.34 2.99
CA TYR A 9 -1.56 -2.39 4.05
C TYR A 9 -2.10 -1.06 3.49
N THR A 10 -1.49 -0.56 2.42
CA THR A 10 -1.96 0.68 1.75
C THR A 10 -3.34 0.46 1.12
N ARG A 11 -3.58 -0.69 0.49
CA ARG A 11 -4.88 -1.02 -0.11
C ARG A 11 -6.01 -1.12 0.90
N LEU A 12 -5.73 -1.63 2.10
CA LEU A 12 -6.71 -1.75 3.16
C LEU A 12 -7.28 -0.38 3.60
N LYS A 13 -6.46 0.68 3.57
CA LYS A 13 -6.92 2.04 3.92
C LYS A 13 -8.03 2.53 2.99
N TYR A 14 -7.94 2.20 1.70
CA TYR A 14 -8.95 2.64 0.73
C TYR A 14 -10.35 2.12 1.07
N LEU A 15 -10.48 0.99 1.76
CA LEU A 15 -11.78 0.51 2.24
C LEU A 15 -12.42 1.52 3.21
N ALA A 16 -11.69 1.96 4.23
CA ALA A 16 -12.17 2.95 5.19
C ALA A 16 -12.44 4.30 4.51
N THR A 17 -11.56 4.74 3.61
CA THR A 17 -11.74 5.99 2.86
C THR A 17 -12.98 5.95 1.97
N ILE A 18 -13.15 4.91 1.15
CA ILE A 18 -14.34 4.73 0.28
C ILE A 18 -15.61 4.76 1.13
N SER A 19 -15.60 4.11 2.28
CA SER A 19 -16.74 4.09 3.22
C SER A 19 -17.12 5.49 3.69
N SER A 20 -16.14 6.28 4.14
CA SER A 20 -16.37 7.67 4.54
C SER A 20 -16.78 8.56 3.38
N THR A 21 -16.17 8.39 2.20
CA THR A 21 -16.47 9.19 1.02
C THR A 21 -17.90 8.94 0.53
N LEU A 22 -18.38 7.70 0.55
CA LEU A 22 -19.77 7.39 0.18
C LEU A 22 -20.78 8.16 1.06
N LEU A 23 -20.59 8.14 2.38
CA LEU A 23 -21.48 8.88 3.28
C LEU A 23 -21.37 10.40 3.11
N SER A 24 -20.18 10.92 2.84
CA SER A 24 -20.00 12.34 2.50
C SER A 24 -20.71 12.71 1.19
N ILE A 25 -20.66 11.84 0.16
CA ILE A 25 -21.40 12.04 -1.09
C ILE A 25 -22.90 12.04 -0.82
N TRP A 26 -23.41 11.08 -0.04
CA TRP A 26 -24.82 11.07 0.33
C TRP A 26 -25.24 12.33 1.08
N PHE A 27 -24.41 12.83 2.00
CA PHE A 27 -24.70 14.10 2.67
C PHE A 27 -24.78 15.28 1.69
N VAL A 28 -23.90 15.35 0.70
CA VAL A 28 -24.00 16.38 -0.35
C VAL A 28 -25.30 16.24 -1.15
N LEU A 29 -25.67 15.02 -1.54
CA LEU A 29 -26.94 14.75 -2.24
C LEU A 29 -28.16 15.13 -1.39
N LEU A 30 -28.08 14.87 -0.08
CA LEU A 30 -29.10 15.24 0.89
C LEU A 30 -29.26 16.76 0.97
N ILE A 31 -28.17 17.52 1.06
CA ILE A 31 -28.23 18.98 1.02
C ILE A 31 -28.87 19.46 -0.29
N ILE A 32 -28.44 18.92 -1.45
CA ILE A 32 -29.02 19.31 -2.74
C ILE A 32 -30.51 18.98 -2.79
N GLY A 33 -30.90 17.77 -2.43
CA GLY A 33 -32.28 17.30 -2.47
C GLY A 33 -33.21 18.10 -1.56
N VAL A 34 -32.78 18.39 -0.33
CA VAL A 34 -33.59 19.11 0.67
C VAL A 34 -33.65 20.62 0.39
N PHE A 35 -32.57 21.23 -0.09
CA PHE A 35 -32.53 22.68 -0.33
C PHE A 35 -33.11 23.09 -1.67
N LYS A 36 -32.90 22.29 -2.73
CA LYS A 36 -33.44 22.57 -4.07
C LYS A 36 -34.77 21.88 -4.34
N ASN A 37 -35.25 21.04 -3.41
CA ASN A 37 -36.43 20.19 -3.59
C ASN A 37 -36.36 19.37 -4.90
N SER A 38 -35.14 18.98 -5.30
CA SER A 38 -34.87 18.40 -6.63
C SER A 38 -34.96 16.88 -6.66
N LEU A 39 -35.02 16.22 -5.50
CA LEU A 39 -35.08 14.77 -5.36
C LEU A 39 -36.24 14.41 -4.43
N SER A 40 -36.94 13.32 -4.73
CA SER A 40 -38.00 12.83 -3.85
C SER A 40 -37.41 12.29 -2.54
N TRP A 41 -38.16 12.44 -1.44
CA TRP A 41 -37.75 11.94 -0.12
C TRP A 41 -37.45 10.44 -0.13
N ILE A 42 -38.25 9.65 -0.86
CA ILE A 42 -38.06 8.20 -1.00
C ILE A 42 -36.70 7.89 -1.61
N VAL A 43 -36.28 8.63 -2.65
CA VAL A 43 -34.97 8.43 -3.30
C VAL A 43 -33.83 8.77 -2.34
N LEU A 44 -33.95 9.88 -1.59
CA LEU A 44 -32.93 10.28 -0.60
C LEU A 44 -32.77 9.24 0.52
N ILE A 45 -33.88 8.68 1.00
CA ILE A 45 -33.91 7.63 2.02
C ILE A 45 -33.30 6.34 1.47
N ALA A 46 -33.69 5.92 0.26
CA ALA A 46 -33.20 4.69 -0.35
C ALA A 46 -31.68 4.74 -0.59
N ILE A 47 -31.18 5.82 -1.19
CA ILE A 47 -29.74 6.02 -1.41
C ILE A 47 -29.00 6.07 -0.07
N GLY A 48 -29.53 6.81 0.90
CA GLY A 48 -28.93 6.91 2.23
C GLY A 48 -28.83 5.59 2.96
N SER A 49 -29.89 4.79 2.93
CA SER A 49 -29.93 3.46 3.54
C SER A 49 -28.92 2.53 2.87
N ALA A 50 -28.85 2.52 1.54
CA ALA A 50 -27.88 1.72 0.80
C ALA A 50 -26.43 2.11 1.14
N PHE A 51 -26.11 3.40 1.16
CA PHE A 51 -24.77 3.87 1.46
C PHE A 51 -24.40 3.63 2.93
N ALA A 52 -25.32 3.83 3.87
CA ALA A 52 -25.09 3.52 5.29
C ALA A 52 -24.80 2.03 5.51
N PHE A 53 -25.49 1.14 4.80
CA PHE A 53 -25.27 -0.30 4.86
C PHE A 53 -23.93 -0.72 4.24
N ILE A 54 -23.60 -0.21 3.05
CA ILE A 54 -22.31 -0.46 2.40
C ILE A 54 -21.16 0.02 3.29
N THR A 55 -21.29 1.22 3.88
CA THR A 55 -20.28 1.77 4.79
C THR A 55 -20.13 0.93 6.04
N LEU A 56 -21.23 0.42 6.63
CA LEU A 56 -21.15 -0.46 7.79
C LEU A 56 -20.35 -1.74 7.48
N ILE A 57 -20.67 -2.42 6.37
CA ILE A 57 -19.97 -3.64 5.96
C ILE A 57 -18.49 -3.35 5.69
N SER A 58 -18.21 -2.29 4.96
CA SER A 58 -16.85 -1.93 4.56
C SER A 58 -16.00 -1.50 5.77
N LEU A 59 -16.55 -0.74 6.72
CA LEU A 59 -15.87 -0.41 7.99
C LEU A 59 -15.64 -1.65 8.85
N ALA A 60 -16.63 -2.54 8.97
CA ALA A 60 -16.49 -3.78 9.73
C ALA A 60 -15.39 -4.69 9.14
N LEU A 61 -15.38 -4.84 7.81
CA LEU A 61 -14.36 -5.60 7.10
C LEU A 61 -12.97 -4.95 7.27
N TYR A 62 -12.90 -3.63 7.19
CA TYR A 62 -11.67 -2.87 7.43
C TYR A 62 -11.13 -3.12 8.84
N PHE A 63 -11.95 -2.96 9.88
CA PHE A 63 -11.53 -3.17 11.27
C PHE A 63 -11.09 -4.60 11.52
N TYR A 64 -11.84 -5.58 11.02
CA TYR A 64 -11.49 -6.99 11.14
C TYR A 64 -10.12 -7.30 10.50
N LEU A 65 -9.92 -6.88 9.25
CA LEU A 65 -8.65 -7.09 8.55
C LEU A 65 -7.50 -6.36 9.25
N ARG A 66 -7.72 -5.12 9.71
CA ARG A 66 -6.69 -4.34 10.39
C ARG A 66 -6.29 -4.99 11.71
N PHE A 67 -7.24 -5.46 12.51
CA PHE A 67 -6.97 -6.14 13.76
C PHE A 67 -6.18 -7.44 13.55
N LYS A 68 -6.59 -8.22 12.54
CA LYS A 68 -5.87 -9.43 12.12
C LYS A 68 -4.43 -9.13 11.71
N PHE A 69 -4.20 -8.03 10.99
CA PHE A 69 -2.84 -7.66 10.57
C PHE A 69 -1.97 -7.15 11.70
N MET A 70 -2.51 -6.39 12.66
CA MET A 70 -1.73 -5.99 13.83
C MET A 70 -1.15 -7.20 14.57
N HIS A 71 -1.93 -8.28 14.70
CA HIS A 71 -1.49 -9.52 15.36
C HIS A 71 -0.50 -10.34 14.52
N GLN A 72 -0.50 -10.17 13.20
CA GLN A 72 0.38 -10.90 12.28
C GLN A 72 1.65 -10.12 11.93
N SER A 73 1.72 -8.83 12.28
CA SER A 73 2.88 -8.00 12.01
C SER A 73 4.03 -8.39 12.94
N GLN A 74 5.27 -8.26 12.46
CA GLN A 74 6.47 -8.40 13.31
C GLN A 74 6.78 -7.11 14.09
N TYR A 75 5.92 -6.09 13.95
CA TYR A 75 6.10 -4.80 14.57
C TYR A 75 5.48 -4.80 15.97
N GLU A 76 6.26 -4.44 16.98
CA GLU A 76 5.76 -4.28 18.34
C GLU A 76 4.96 -2.98 18.47
N HIS A 77 3.64 -3.11 18.52
CA HIS A 77 2.75 -1.96 18.66
C HIS A 77 2.89 -1.31 20.04
N THR A 78 3.21 -0.02 20.06
CA THR A 78 3.26 0.73 21.31
C THR A 78 1.84 1.02 21.83
N LYS A 79 1.69 1.26 23.13
CA LYS A 79 0.40 1.68 23.73
C LYS A 79 -0.18 2.93 23.04
N LYS A 80 0.68 3.84 22.57
CA LYS A 80 0.27 5.06 21.85
C LYS A 80 -0.33 4.74 20.49
N ASP A 81 0.18 3.73 19.79
CA ASP A 81 -0.34 3.33 18.47
C ASP A 81 -1.70 2.67 18.60
N LEU A 82 -1.86 1.81 19.60
CA LEU A 82 -3.15 1.19 19.94
C LEU A 82 -4.18 2.24 20.32
N LEU A 83 -3.82 3.22 21.14
CA LEU A 83 -4.72 4.31 21.53
C LEU A 83 -5.20 5.12 20.31
N LYS A 84 -4.28 5.51 19.42
CA LYS A 84 -4.63 6.23 18.17
C LYS A 84 -5.56 5.41 17.29
N TRP A 85 -5.31 4.11 17.18
CA TRP A 85 -6.16 3.20 16.41
C TRP A 85 -7.57 3.06 17.02
N SER A 86 -7.67 2.87 18.34
CA SER A 86 -8.95 2.82 19.03
C SER A 86 -9.74 4.13 18.87
N LEU A 87 -9.06 5.28 18.99
CA LEU A 87 -9.68 6.58 18.78
C LEU A 87 -10.14 6.77 17.32
N ALA A 88 -9.41 6.23 16.35
CA ALA A 88 -9.84 6.20 14.95
C ALA A 88 -11.11 5.36 14.77
N MET A 89 -11.18 4.17 15.36
CA MET A 89 -12.38 3.31 15.29
C MET A 89 -13.61 3.99 15.91
N ILE A 90 -13.44 4.61 17.08
CA ILE A 90 -14.50 5.37 17.76
C ILE A 90 -14.95 6.52 16.86
N SER A 91 -14.01 7.28 16.28
CA SER A 91 -14.33 8.40 15.39
C SER A 91 -15.09 7.95 14.14
N TYR A 92 -14.68 6.85 13.49
CA TYR A 92 -15.42 6.28 12.36
C TYR A 92 -16.83 5.84 12.75
N SER A 93 -16.97 5.21 13.92
CA SER A 93 -18.26 4.74 14.44
C SER A 93 -19.19 5.91 14.78
N LEU A 94 -18.66 7.00 15.35
CA LEU A 94 -19.40 8.23 15.61
C LEU A 94 -19.84 8.90 14.31
N GLY A 95 -18.95 9.01 13.31
CA GLY A 95 -19.32 9.52 11.99
C GLY A 95 -20.47 8.72 11.37
N TRP A 96 -20.39 7.38 11.40
CA TRP A 96 -21.49 6.52 10.94
C TRP A 96 -22.77 6.72 11.76
N LEU A 97 -22.69 6.87 13.08
CA LEU A 97 -23.84 7.14 13.95
C LEU A 97 -24.54 8.45 13.56
N PHE A 98 -23.80 9.53 13.31
CA PHE A 98 -24.38 10.80 12.85
C PHE A 98 -25.05 10.67 11.46
N ALA A 99 -24.52 9.81 10.58
CA ALA A 99 -25.21 9.48 9.33
C ALA A 99 -26.56 8.80 9.57
N ILE A 100 -26.63 7.86 10.53
CA ILE A 100 -27.89 7.22 10.91
C ILE A 100 -28.86 8.22 11.53
N ILE A 101 -28.40 9.13 12.38
CA ILE A 101 -29.23 10.22 12.93
C ILE A 101 -29.82 11.06 11.79
N ASN A 102 -29.01 11.46 10.81
CA ASN A 102 -29.50 12.17 9.63
C ASN A 102 -30.55 11.38 8.84
N LEU A 103 -30.36 10.07 8.69
CA LEU A 103 -31.33 9.21 8.02
C LEU A 103 -32.66 9.14 8.79
N MET A 104 -32.61 9.03 10.12
CA MET A 104 -33.80 9.05 10.98
C MET A 104 -34.54 10.38 10.93
N VAL A 105 -33.80 11.49 10.88
CA VAL A 105 -34.36 12.84 10.73
C VAL A 105 -35.10 12.99 9.40
N ILE A 106 -34.56 12.45 8.30
CA ILE A 106 -35.25 12.44 7.00
C ILE A 106 -36.49 11.54 7.04
N LEU A 107 -36.42 10.38 7.69
CA LEU A 107 -37.59 9.50 7.83
C LEU A 107 -38.75 10.19 8.56
N ALA A 108 -38.44 11.09 9.49
CA ALA A 108 -39.41 11.91 10.23
C ALA A 108 -39.71 13.28 9.57
N HIS A 109 -39.41 13.47 8.28
CA HIS A 109 -39.59 14.75 7.58
C HIS A 109 -41.03 15.30 7.62
N ASP A 110 -42.03 14.44 7.76
CA ASP A 110 -43.45 14.78 7.86
C ASP A 110 -43.83 15.40 9.21
N LYS A 111 -43.04 15.14 10.26
CA LYS A 111 -43.31 15.58 11.64
C LYS A 111 -42.49 16.79 12.07
N ILE A 112 -41.55 17.23 11.24
CA ILE A 112 -40.59 18.30 11.55
C ILE A 112 -40.80 19.45 10.58
N SER A 113 -40.78 20.69 11.07
CA SER A 113 -40.82 21.84 10.19
C SER A 113 -39.63 21.85 9.24
N ILE A 114 -39.84 22.26 7.98
CA ILE A 114 -38.78 22.24 6.96
C ILE A 114 -37.53 23.04 7.36
N LEU A 115 -37.70 24.11 8.15
CA LEU A 115 -36.59 24.92 8.65
C LEU A 115 -35.76 24.12 9.68
N ASN A 116 -36.40 23.51 10.68
CA ASN A 116 -35.72 22.73 11.71
C ASN A 116 -35.03 21.51 11.09
N LEU A 117 -35.67 20.86 10.11
CA LEU A 117 -35.09 19.75 9.35
C LEU A 117 -33.77 20.16 8.70
N LYS A 118 -33.75 21.28 7.97
CA LYS A 118 -32.56 21.81 7.29
C LYS A 118 -31.42 22.10 8.27
N ILE A 119 -31.72 22.71 9.41
CA ILE A 119 -30.72 23.04 10.44
C ILE A 119 -30.10 21.76 11.02
N ILE A 120 -30.94 20.80 11.44
CA ILE A 120 -30.48 19.53 12.04
C ILE A 120 -29.57 18.79 11.05
N LEU A 121 -30.01 18.68 9.79
CA LEU A 121 -29.27 17.99 8.73
C LEU A 121 -27.88 18.61 8.50
N ILE A 122 -27.78 19.94 8.44
CA ILE A 122 -26.50 20.64 8.27
C ILE A 122 -25.59 20.38 9.48
N VAL A 123 -26.09 20.60 10.70
CA VAL A 123 -25.28 20.50 11.92
C VAL A 123 -24.74 19.08 12.08
N MET A 124 -25.62 18.08 12.00
CA MET A 124 -25.23 16.68 12.15
C MET A 124 -24.34 16.20 10.99
N GLY A 125 -24.58 16.69 9.78
CA GLY A 125 -23.74 16.37 8.62
C GLY A 125 -22.33 16.96 8.68
N ILE A 126 -22.18 18.19 9.17
CA ILE A 126 -20.84 18.79 9.40
C ILE A 126 -20.10 18.00 10.48
N ILE A 127 -20.77 17.69 11.60
CA ILE A 127 -20.19 16.88 12.68
C ILE A 127 -19.74 15.51 12.16
N MET A 128 -20.57 14.84 11.35
CA MET A 128 -20.22 13.59 10.68
C MET A 128 -18.93 13.70 9.87
N ILE A 129 -18.79 14.73 9.02
CA ILE A 129 -17.59 14.94 8.20
C ILE A 129 -16.36 15.15 9.08
N ILE A 130 -16.47 15.96 10.14
CA ILE A 130 -15.38 16.21 11.09
C ILE A 130 -14.89 14.88 11.69
N PHE A 131 -15.81 14.02 12.14
CA PHE A 131 -15.45 12.71 12.68
C PHE A 131 -14.77 11.81 11.66
N PHE A 132 -15.21 11.79 10.39
CA PHE A 132 -14.53 11.00 9.35
C PHE A 132 -13.13 11.53 9.02
N VAL A 133 -12.94 12.85 8.98
CA VAL A 133 -11.62 13.46 8.76
C VAL A 133 -10.69 13.13 9.93
N LEU A 134 -11.15 13.31 11.17
CA LEU A 134 -10.38 12.95 12.37
C LEU A 134 -10.02 11.47 12.39
N ALA A 135 -10.98 10.59 12.07
CA ALA A 135 -10.74 9.16 11.99
C ALA A 135 -9.65 8.81 10.97
N SER A 136 -9.69 9.42 9.78
CA SER A 136 -8.69 9.22 8.73
C SER A 136 -7.28 9.67 9.13
N ILE A 137 -7.18 10.80 9.84
CA ILE A 137 -5.90 11.31 10.36
C ILE A 137 -5.35 10.37 11.44
N LEU A 138 -6.18 10.00 12.42
CA LEU A 138 -5.78 9.12 13.53
C LEU A 138 -5.38 7.73 13.04
N GLU A 139 -6.11 7.20 12.06
CA GLU A 139 -5.79 5.94 11.39
C GLU A 139 -4.39 5.99 10.77
N MET A 140 -4.09 7.05 10.02
CA MET A 140 -2.78 7.23 9.39
C MET A 140 -1.67 7.40 10.43
N MET A 141 -1.91 8.19 11.48
CA MET A 141 -0.95 8.39 12.57
C MET A 141 -0.68 7.13 13.38
N SER A 142 -1.66 6.22 13.50
CA SER A 142 -1.48 4.92 14.18
C SER A 142 -0.55 3.98 13.42
N ARG A 143 -0.29 4.26 12.14
CA ARG A 143 0.42 3.39 11.20
C ARG A 143 1.78 3.91 10.77
N ILE A 144 2.09 5.16 11.07
CA ILE A 144 3.29 5.82 10.55
C ILE A 144 4.58 5.09 10.98
N ASN A 145 4.63 4.62 12.22
CA ASN A 145 5.79 3.90 12.76
C ASN A 145 5.90 2.50 12.16
N GLU A 146 4.77 1.79 12.02
CA GLU A 146 4.71 0.48 11.38
C GLU A 146 5.17 0.55 9.91
N HIS A 147 4.72 1.56 9.17
CA HIS A 147 5.18 1.79 7.79
C HIS A 147 6.67 2.13 7.72
N SER A 148 7.17 2.97 8.63
CA SER A 148 8.61 3.29 8.72
C SER A 148 9.45 2.02 8.94
N PHE A 149 9.01 1.15 9.85
CA PHE A 149 9.67 -0.12 10.14
C PHE A 149 9.74 -1.04 8.92
N PHE A 150 8.61 -1.25 8.22
CA PHE A 150 8.60 -2.09 7.01
C PHE A 150 9.46 -1.51 5.88
N ASN A 151 9.46 -0.19 5.71
CA ASN A 151 10.28 0.47 4.70
C ASN A 151 11.78 0.30 4.99
N GLN A 152 12.19 0.35 6.27
CA GLN A 152 13.57 0.09 6.66
C GLN A 152 13.98 -1.36 6.36
N GLN A 153 13.12 -2.33 6.69
CA GLN A 153 13.38 -3.74 6.37
C GLN A 153 13.51 -3.98 4.87
N GLU A 154 12.59 -3.42 4.07
CA GLU A 154 12.63 -3.54 2.61
C GLU A 154 13.92 -2.92 2.04
N TYR A 155 14.32 -1.76 2.55
CA TYR A 155 15.55 -1.10 2.14
C TYR A 155 16.80 -1.93 2.44
N GLN A 156 16.87 -2.56 3.61
CA GLN A 156 17.98 -3.46 3.99
C GLN A 156 18.04 -4.69 3.07
N MET A 157 16.90 -5.34 2.82
CA MET A 157 16.83 -6.49 1.90
C MET A 157 17.28 -6.12 0.49
N LEU A 158 16.86 -4.94 -0.02
CA LEU A 158 17.29 -4.44 -1.32
C LEU A 158 18.79 -4.13 -1.36
N GLN A 159 19.37 -3.59 -0.29
CA GLN A 159 20.81 -3.38 -0.20
C GLN A 159 21.57 -4.71 -0.21
N GLU A 160 21.11 -5.72 0.54
CA GLU A 160 21.72 -7.04 0.54
C GLU A 160 21.65 -7.71 -0.83
N GLN A 161 20.51 -7.63 -1.51
CA GLN A 161 20.38 -8.13 -2.88
C GLN A 161 21.33 -7.42 -3.85
N LYS A 162 21.48 -6.10 -3.73
CA LYS A 162 22.48 -5.34 -4.53
C LYS A 162 23.91 -5.77 -4.23
N LYS A 163 24.25 -6.01 -2.95
CA LYS A 163 25.57 -6.52 -2.54
C LYS A 163 25.82 -7.94 -3.08
N ARG A 164 24.83 -8.83 -3.02
CA ARG A 164 24.92 -10.19 -3.59
C ARG A 164 25.12 -10.14 -5.11
N LYS A 165 24.29 -9.40 -5.84
CA LYS A 165 24.46 -9.20 -7.30
C LYS A 165 25.84 -8.63 -7.66
N LYS A 166 26.35 -7.67 -6.89
CA LYS A 166 27.72 -7.15 -7.10
C LYS A 166 28.79 -8.23 -6.87
N LYS A 167 28.66 -9.04 -5.82
CA LYS A 167 29.58 -10.16 -5.55
C LYS A 167 29.53 -11.20 -6.67
N ASP A 168 28.34 -11.53 -7.18
CA ASP A 168 28.18 -12.50 -8.26
C ASP A 168 28.86 -11.99 -9.55
N ILE A 169 28.68 -10.70 -9.88
CA ILE A 169 29.35 -10.06 -11.03
C ILE A 169 30.88 -10.08 -10.87
N ILE A 170 31.41 -9.66 -9.71
CA ILE A 170 32.86 -9.64 -9.45
C ILE A 170 33.44 -11.07 -9.47
N SER A 171 32.73 -12.06 -8.94
CA SER A 171 33.18 -13.46 -8.96
C SER A 171 33.27 -14.01 -10.38
N ASN A 172 32.31 -13.67 -11.24
CA ASN A 172 32.33 -14.07 -12.65
C ASN A 172 33.42 -13.34 -13.44
N GLU A 173 33.69 -12.07 -13.12
CA GLU A 173 34.76 -11.29 -13.74
C GLU A 173 36.16 -11.80 -13.34
N ASN A 174 36.34 -12.20 -12.07
CA ASN A 174 37.57 -12.84 -11.61
C ASN A 174 37.79 -14.22 -12.24
N LEU A 175 36.73 -15.04 -12.37
CA LEU A 175 36.80 -16.31 -13.09
C LEU A 175 37.20 -16.11 -14.56
N SER A 176 36.67 -15.08 -15.21
CA SER A 176 37.02 -14.69 -16.58
C SER A 176 38.50 -14.32 -16.70
N ASN A 177 39.02 -13.52 -15.76
CA ASN A 177 40.42 -13.06 -15.76
C ASN A 177 41.42 -14.18 -15.43
N GLU A 178 41.08 -15.09 -14.51
CA GLU A 178 41.91 -16.29 -14.26
C GLU A 178 41.96 -17.22 -15.46
N THR A 179 40.80 -17.43 -16.12
CA THR A 179 40.73 -18.24 -17.34
C THR A 179 41.53 -17.61 -18.49
N TYR A 180 41.48 -16.27 -18.63
CA TYR A 180 42.28 -15.55 -19.61
C TYR A 180 43.77 -15.71 -19.32
N ASN A 181 44.22 -15.44 -18.08
CA ASN A 181 45.63 -15.56 -17.70
C ASN A 181 46.18 -16.98 -17.82
N HIS A 182 45.36 -18.02 -17.57
CA HIS A 182 45.76 -19.41 -17.76
C HIS A 182 45.97 -19.73 -19.25
N ARG A 183 45.07 -19.29 -20.12
CA ARG A 183 45.19 -19.46 -21.58
C ARG A 183 46.40 -18.71 -22.14
N THR A 184 46.70 -17.51 -21.65
CA THR A 184 47.88 -16.75 -22.08
C THR A 184 49.17 -17.42 -21.64
N LYS A 185 49.23 -17.97 -20.42
CA LYS A 185 50.39 -18.75 -19.95
C LYS A 185 50.57 -20.06 -20.71
N GLU A 186 49.49 -20.78 -21.00
CA GLU A 186 49.56 -22.00 -21.84
C GLU A 186 50.00 -21.67 -23.27
N ALA A 187 49.51 -20.57 -23.85
CA ALA A 187 49.95 -20.10 -25.16
C ALA A 187 51.43 -19.67 -25.15
N GLU A 188 51.90 -18.98 -24.12
CA GLU A 188 53.32 -18.64 -23.96
C GLU A 188 54.21 -19.88 -23.78
N ILE A 189 53.75 -20.88 -23.02
CA ILE A 189 54.46 -22.16 -22.85
C ILE A 189 54.50 -22.92 -24.18
N PHE A 190 53.40 -22.95 -24.93
CA PHE A 190 53.34 -23.56 -26.26
C PHE A 190 54.30 -22.85 -27.25
N LEU A 191 54.29 -21.51 -27.29
CA LEU A 191 55.15 -20.72 -28.15
C LEU A 191 56.64 -20.87 -27.78
N LYS A 192 56.99 -20.92 -26.49
CA LYS A 192 58.38 -21.19 -26.05
C LYS A 192 58.84 -22.61 -26.33
N LYS A 193 57.95 -23.61 -26.26
CA LYS A 193 58.27 -25.01 -26.58
C LYS A 193 58.46 -25.25 -28.07
N ASN A 194 57.88 -24.40 -28.92
CA ASN A 194 57.95 -24.48 -30.38
C ASN A 194 58.99 -23.55 -31.03
N ASN A 195 60.00 -23.11 -30.28
CA ASN A 195 61.05 -22.20 -30.77
C ASN A 195 62.06 -22.85 -31.75
N LYS A 196 61.76 -24.06 -32.26
CA LYS A 196 62.41 -24.62 -33.44
C LYS A 196 61.48 -24.39 -34.62
N ASN A 197 61.84 -23.43 -35.46
CA ASN A 197 61.15 -23.13 -36.70
C ASN A 197 61.20 -24.35 -37.64
N PRO A 198 60.06 -25.00 -37.98
CA PRO A 198 60.05 -26.17 -38.83
C PRO A 198 60.30 -25.87 -40.31
N PHE A 199 60.51 -24.59 -40.67
CA PHE A 199 60.73 -24.14 -42.05
C PHE A 199 62.13 -23.55 -42.31
N THR A 200 63.07 -23.59 -41.35
CA THR A 200 64.45 -23.11 -41.54
C THR A 200 65.54 -24.17 -41.33
N ASP A 201 65.21 -25.46 -41.30
CA ASP A 201 66.25 -26.48 -41.47
C ASP A 201 66.57 -26.64 -42.96
N GLU A 202 67.61 -25.93 -43.37
CA GLU A 202 68.18 -25.80 -44.72
C GLU A 202 68.80 -27.09 -45.28
N ASN A 203 68.37 -28.28 -44.84
CA ASN A 203 69.10 -29.53 -45.09
C ASN A 203 68.27 -30.65 -45.72
N ASN A 204 67.35 -30.35 -46.63
CA ASN A 204 66.77 -31.36 -47.53
C ASN A 204 66.30 -30.77 -48.86
N ARG A 205 67.23 -30.54 -49.79
CA ARG A 205 67.05 -30.65 -51.25
C ARG A 205 68.39 -30.46 -51.97
N LYS A 206 69.32 -31.38 -51.69
CA LYS A 206 70.22 -31.92 -52.71
C LYS A 206 69.88 -33.40 -52.86
N GLU A 207 70.04 -33.88 -54.07
CA GLU A 207 69.84 -35.25 -54.57
C GLU A 207 68.50 -35.50 -55.27
N GLY A 208 68.64 -35.56 -56.60
CA GLY A 208 67.65 -35.75 -57.64
C GLY A 208 68.39 -35.58 -58.96
N GLU A 209 69.38 -36.45 -59.17
CA GLU A 209 69.85 -36.84 -60.52
C GLU A 209 68.69 -37.41 -61.34
#